data_AF-A0A0M2SKQ4-F1
#
_entry.id   AF-A0A0M2SKQ4-F1
#
_cell.length_a   1.000
_cell.length_b   1.000
_cell.length_c   1.000
_cell.angle_alpha   90.00
_cell.angle_beta   90.00
_cell.angle_gamma   90.00
#
_symmetry.space_group_name_H-M   'P 1'
#
loop_
_entity.id
_entity.type
_entity.pdbx_description
1 polymer ?
#
loop_
_entity_poly.entity_id
_entity_poly.type
_entity_poly.pdbx_seq_one_letter_code
_entity_poly.pdbx_strand_id
1 'polypeptide(L)'
;MKEYQFQATIEADDHRLVQIVDDKGGSAGSIEKDVLRKCEEKHTYSFTSKEGSKVIVGLKRRKFRDLNIANYIIAAGETAMFLKEKAGKNLLRFRVKGHIGERHMYIKEDEEGDMDVFIDRRKAAVITEYSPEKITVAMDDEIEENGVIFAVVILMFFMFKLYKRESWHIEELLS
;
A
#
# COMPACT_ATOMS: atom_id res chain seq x y z
N MET A 1 17.51 0.49 -9.05
CA MET A 1 16.44 0.69 -8.06
C MET A 1 15.99 2.13 -8.16
N LYS A 2 14.67 2.33 -8.28
CA LYS A 2 14.03 3.64 -8.25
C LYS A 2 13.65 3.98 -6.82
N GLU A 3 13.75 5.26 -6.47
CA GLU A 3 13.36 5.76 -5.16
C GLU A 3 12.18 6.72 -5.28
N TYR A 4 11.24 6.60 -4.35
CA TYR A 4 10.06 7.44 -4.25
C TYR A 4 9.83 7.92 -2.83
N GLN A 5 9.07 8.99 -2.68
CA GLN A 5 8.67 9.57 -1.39
C GLN A 5 7.18 9.90 -1.37
N PHE A 6 6.59 9.84 -0.16
CA PHE A 6 5.24 10.31 0.09
C PHE A 6 5.27 11.81 0.37
N GLN A 7 4.53 12.59 -0.40
CA GLN A 7 4.40 14.03 -0.20
C GLN A 7 2.92 14.39 -0.04
N ALA A 8 2.53 14.75 1.19
CA ALA A 8 1.16 15.17 1.45
C ALA A 8 0.89 16.54 0.80
N THR A 9 -0.26 16.68 0.13
CA THR A 9 -0.64 17.89 -0.59
C THR A 9 -2.12 18.22 -0.33
N ILE A 10 -2.42 19.51 -0.20
CA ILE A 10 -3.79 20.04 -0.13
C ILE A 10 -4.03 20.84 -1.41
N GLU A 11 -5.00 20.44 -2.23
CA GLU A 11 -5.37 21.13 -3.45
C GLU A 11 -6.34 22.29 -3.18
N ALA A 12 -6.59 23.12 -4.21
CA ALA A 12 -7.32 24.39 -4.10
C ALA A 12 -8.78 24.25 -3.59
N ASP A 13 -9.35 23.05 -3.63
CA ASP A 13 -10.72 22.74 -3.21
C ASP A 13 -10.79 22.04 -1.83
N ASP A 14 -9.75 22.19 -0.99
CA ASP A 14 -9.58 21.45 0.26
C ASP A 14 -9.52 19.92 0.04
N HIS A 15 -9.30 19.50 -1.21
CA HIS A 15 -9.12 18.12 -1.58
C HIS A 15 -7.71 17.68 -1.17
N ARG A 16 -7.65 16.71 -0.26
CA ARG A 16 -6.40 16.25 0.34
C ARG A 16 -6.00 14.93 -0.31
N LEU A 17 -4.80 14.91 -0.85
CA LEU A 17 -4.21 13.73 -1.46
C LEU A 17 -2.75 13.58 -1.06
N VAL A 18 -2.17 12.42 -1.35
CA VAL A 18 -0.75 12.17 -1.15
C VAL A 18 -0.12 11.92 -2.49
N GLN A 19 0.82 12.77 -2.90
CA GLN A 19 1.61 12.57 -4.09
C GLN A 19 2.72 11.56 -3.81
N ILE A 20 2.96 10.67 -4.76
CA ILE A 20 4.17 9.84 -4.80
C ILE A 20 5.13 10.50 -5.78
N VAL A 21 6.26 10.95 -5.27
CA VAL A 21 7.27 11.67 -6.06
C VAL A 21 8.55 10.86 -6.20
N ASP A 22 9.19 10.91 -7.37
CA ASP A 22 10.50 10.31 -7.61
C ASP A 22 11.65 11.17 -7.03
N ASP A 23 12.88 10.69 -7.16
CA ASP A 23 14.10 11.35 -6.71
C ASP A 23 14.37 12.72 -7.36
N LYS A 24 13.72 13.02 -8.48
CA LYS A 24 13.81 14.28 -9.23
C LYS A 24 12.62 15.21 -8.94
N GLY A 25 11.70 14.81 -8.08
CA GLY A 25 10.47 15.54 -7.78
C GLY A 25 9.38 15.38 -8.85
N GLY A 26 9.52 14.45 -9.78
CA GLY A 26 8.48 14.07 -10.72
C GLY A 26 7.38 13.25 -10.04
N SER A 27 6.11 13.51 -10.39
CA SER A 27 4.98 12.72 -9.86
C SER A 27 4.86 11.37 -10.56
N ALA A 28 4.81 10.30 -9.76
CA ALA A 28 4.44 8.94 -10.19
C ALA A 28 2.92 8.72 -10.11
N GLY A 29 2.22 9.46 -9.24
CA GLY A 29 0.77 9.38 -9.05
C GLY A 29 0.31 9.94 -7.71
N SER A 30 -0.97 9.81 -7.43
CA SER A 30 -1.60 10.28 -6.19
C SER A 30 -2.34 9.18 -5.45
N ILE A 31 -2.49 9.34 -4.13
CA ILE A 31 -3.25 8.46 -3.24
C ILE A 31 -4.35 9.24 -2.56
N GLU A 32 -5.53 8.63 -2.51
CA GLU A 32 -6.75 9.19 -1.94
C GLU A 32 -7.54 8.13 -1.17
N LYS A 33 -8.48 8.57 -0.32
CA LYS A 33 -9.53 7.67 0.18
C LYS A 33 -10.41 7.21 -0.96
N ASP A 34 -10.90 5.99 -0.85
CA ASP A 34 -11.86 5.46 -1.81
C ASP A 34 -12.82 4.47 -1.14
N VAL A 35 -13.78 3.97 -1.90
CA VAL A 35 -14.74 2.96 -1.47
C VAL A 35 -14.59 1.70 -2.31
N LEU A 36 -14.60 0.55 -1.64
CA LEU A 36 -14.55 -0.74 -2.30
C LEU A 36 -15.57 -1.68 -1.66
N ARG A 37 -16.38 -2.32 -2.50
CA ARG A 37 -17.44 -3.22 -2.03
C ARG A 37 -16.86 -4.31 -1.13
N LYS A 38 -17.49 -4.54 0.03
CA LYS A 38 -17.06 -5.48 1.08
C LYS A 38 -15.82 -5.05 1.86
N CYS A 39 -15.31 -3.83 1.66
CA CYS A 39 -14.20 -3.25 2.42
C CYS A 39 -14.68 -2.20 3.43
N GLU A 40 -13.87 -1.98 4.45
CA GLU A 40 -14.04 -0.90 5.42
C GLU A 40 -13.67 0.43 4.75
N GLU A 41 -14.63 1.36 4.65
CA GLU A 41 -14.45 2.63 3.94
C GLU A 41 -13.30 3.45 4.53
N LYS A 42 -13.17 3.46 5.87
CA LYS A 42 -12.06 4.12 6.56
C LYS A 42 -10.68 3.57 6.20
N HIS A 43 -10.60 2.31 5.75
CA HIS A 43 -9.36 1.61 5.43
C HIS A 43 -9.35 1.12 3.98
N THR A 44 -9.84 2.00 3.09
CA THR A 44 -9.81 1.80 1.65
C THR A 44 -9.20 3.03 0.99
N TYR A 45 -8.21 2.78 0.14
CA TYR A 45 -7.42 3.80 -0.52
C TYR A 45 -7.26 3.46 -1.98
N SER A 46 -7.13 4.47 -2.82
CA SER A 46 -6.80 4.31 -4.23
C SER A 46 -5.50 5.00 -4.57
N PHE A 47 -4.79 4.43 -5.54
CA PHE A 47 -3.67 5.06 -6.21
C PHE A 47 -4.06 5.29 -7.67
N THR A 48 -3.88 6.52 -8.13
CA THR A 48 -4.06 6.90 -9.53
C THR A 48 -2.69 7.29 -10.08
N SER A 49 -2.19 6.55 -11.08
CA SER A 49 -0.92 6.88 -11.71
C SER A 49 -1.02 8.19 -12.51
N LYS A 50 0.13 8.76 -12.86
CA LYS A 50 0.20 9.93 -13.76
C LYS A 50 -0.47 9.69 -15.13
N GLU A 51 -0.61 8.43 -15.54
CA GLU A 51 -1.25 8.01 -16.79
C GLU A 51 -2.75 7.72 -16.64
N GLY A 52 -3.29 7.86 -15.43
CA GLY A 52 -4.71 7.66 -15.12
C GLY A 52 -5.11 6.23 -14.78
N SER A 53 -4.16 5.27 -14.72
CA SER A 53 -4.45 3.93 -14.24
C SER A 53 -4.76 3.97 -12.74
N LYS A 54 -5.90 3.38 -12.34
CA LYS A 54 -6.39 3.40 -10.96
C LYS A 54 -6.42 2.01 -10.35
N VAL A 55 -5.88 1.89 -9.14
CA VAL A 55 -5.90 0.68 -8.33
C VAL A 55 -6.42 1.01 -6.94
N ILE A 56 -7.35 0.21 -6.44
CA ILE A 56 -7.95 0.39 -5.11
C ILE A 56 -7.56 -0.79 -4.23
N VAL A 57 -7.10 -0.51 -3.01
CA VAL A 57 -6.82 -1.52 -1.99
C VAL A 57 -7.64 -1.21 -0.76
N GLY A 58 -8.41 -2.19 -0.29
CA GLY A 58 -9.24 -2.03 0.91
C GLY A 58 -9.15 -3.20 1.87
N LEU A 59 -9.21 -2.91 3.17
CA LEU A 59 -9.36 -3.92 4.21
C LEU A 59 -10.77 -4.51 4.15
N LYS A 60 -10.88 -5.82 3.92
CA LYS A 60 -12.17 -6.53 3.87
C LYS A 60 -12.86 -6.46 5.24
N ARG A 61 -14.14 -6.07 5.25
CA ARG A 61 -14.99 -6.08 6.45
C ARG A 61 -14.97 -7.47 7.10
N ARG A 62 -14.60 -7.52 8.38
CA ARG A 62 -14.56 -8.78 9.13
C ARG A 62 -15.97 -9.33 9.35
N LYS A 63 -16.14 -10.63 9.16
CA LYS A 63 -17.30 -11.36 9.68
C LYS A 63 -16.93 -11.96 11.04
N PHE A 64 -17.91 -12.19 11.92
CA PHE A 64 -17.70 -12.77 13.26
C PHE A 64 -16.84 -14.05 13.31
N ARG A 65 -16.70 -14.78 12.18
CA ARG A 65 -15.89 -16.00 12.06
C ARG A 65 -14.42 -15.78 11.63
N ASP A 66 -14.04 -14.57 11.22
CA ASP A 66 -12.74 -14.26 10.59
C ASP A 66 -11.85 -13.33 11.46
N LEU A 67 -12.03 -13.32 12.78
CA LEU A 67 -11.51 -12.26 13.66
C LEU A 67 -9.98 -12.11 13.69
N ASN A 68 -9.21 -13.13 13.31
CA ASN A 68 -7.77 -13.18 13.52
C ASN A 68 -6.91 -13.00 12.26
N ILE A 69 -7.51 -12.81 11.08
CA ILE A 69 -6.74 -12.70 9.83
C ILE A 69 -7.30 -11.59 8.95
N ALA A 70 -6.53 -10.52 8.75
CA ALA A 70 -6.88 -9.48 7.79
C ALA A 70 -6.83 -10.03 6.35
N ASN A 71 -7.79 -9.59 5.54
CA ASN A 71 -7.81 -9.85 4.11
C ASN A 71 -7.95 -8.50 3.40
N TYR A 72 -7.16 -8.28 2.36
CA TYR A 72 -7.15 -7.07 1.56
C TYR A 72 -7.70 -7.41 0.18
N ILE A 73 -8.67 -6.63 -0.28
CA ILE A 73 -9.21 -6.73 -1.64
C ILE A 73 -8.52 -5.67 -2.48
N ILE A 74 -8.05 -6.07 -3.65
CA ILE A 74 -7.41 -5.20 -4.63
C ILE A 74 -8.31 -5.16 -5.86
N ALA A 75 -8.68 -3.97 -6.33
CA ALA A 75 -9.41 -3.78 -7.57
C ALA A 75 -8.56 -3.00 -8.57
N ALA A 76 -8.41 -3.53 -9.78
CA ALA A 76 -7.70 -2.89 -10.89
C ALA A 76 -8.48 -3.15 -12.18
N GLY A 77 -9.11 -2.12 -12.73
CA GLY A 77 -10.08 -2.28 -13.82
C GLY A 77 -11.20 -3.26 -13.44
N GLU A 78 -11.42 -4.29 -14.27
CA GLU A 78 -12.42 -5.34 -14.02
C GLU A 78 -11.90 -6.49 -13.15
N THR A 79 -10.61 -6.46 -12.76
CA THR A 79 -9.98 -7.56 -12.02
C THR A 79 -10.01 -7.30 -10.51
N ALA A 80 -10.36 -8.34 -9.75
CA ALA A 80 -10.26 -8.34 -8.30
C ALA A 80 -9.22 -9.38 -7.84
N MET A 81 -8.26 -8.95 -7.02
CA MET A 81 -7.22 -9.78 -6.42
C MET A 81 -7.30 -9.70 -4.90
N PHE A 82 -6.60 -10.62 -4.23
CA PHE A 82 -6.65 -10.72 -2.77
C PHE A 82 -5.26 -10.95 -2.19
N LEU A 83 -4.95 -10.17 -1.16
CA LEU A 83 -3.84 -10.45 -0.27
C LEU A 83 -4.40 -10.85 1.10
N LYS A 84 -3.76 -11.82 1.74
CA LYS A 84 -4.21 -12.36 3.02
C LYS A 84 -3.07 -12.37 4.03
N GLU A 85 -3.37 -11.85 5.21
CA GLU A 85 -2.46 -11.93 6.35
C GLU A 85 -2.19 -13.39 6.72
N LYS A 86 -0.98 -13.67 7.21
CA LYS A 86 -0.58 -14.99 7.67
C LYS A 86 -0.32 -14.96 9.17
N ALA A 87 -1.22 -15.58 9.92
CA ALA A 87 -0.97 -15.96 11.30
C ALA A 87 0.24 -16.92 11.35
N GLY A 88 1.39 -16.41 11.78
CA GLY A 88 2.57 -17.22 12.07
C GLY A 88 2.63 -17.64 13.54
N LYS A 89 3.65 -18.43 13.91
CA LYS A 89 3.93 -18.77 15.33
C LYS A 89 4.31 -17.55 16.18
N ASN A 90 4.81 -16.48 15.54
CA ASN A 90 5.08 -15.19 16.14
C ASN A 90 4.02 -14.20 15.64
N LEU A 91 2.97 -13.99 16.45
CA LEU A 91 1.77 -13.20 16.11
C LEU A 91 2.03 -11.68 15.96
N LEU A 92 3.28 -11.24 16.10
CA LEU A 92 3.64 -9.83 16.35
C LEU A 92 4.13 -9.06 15.13
N ARG A 93 4.43 -9.73 14.00
CA ARG A 93 4.99 -9.04 12.82
C ARG A 93 4.07 -9.16 11.62
N PHE A 94 3.92 -8.04 10.90
CA PHE A 94 3.08 -7.96 9.72
C PHE A 94 3.55 -8.94 8.64
N ARG A 95 2.64 -9.77 8.13
CA ARG A 95 2.93 -10.73 7.05
C ARG A 95 1.73 -10.96 6.17
N VAL A 96 1.85 -10.65 4.89
CA VAL A 96 0.76 -10.71 3.93
C VAL A 96 1.22 -11.43 2.67
N LYS A 97 0.36 -12.27 2.07
CA LYS A 97 0.68 -12.92 0.78
C LYS A 97 -0.53 -13.05 -0.13
N GLY A 98 -0.28 -13.13 -1.43
CA GLY A 98 -1.27 -13.45 -2.44
C GLY A 98 -0.67 -13.40 -3.84
N HIS A 99 -1.51 -13.20 -4.84
CA HIS A 99 -1.09 -13.11 -6.24
C HIS A 99 -1.60 -11.81 -6.86
N ILE A 100 -0.75 -11.20 -7.68
CA ILE A 100 -1.08 -10.07 -8.55
C ILE A 100 -0.85 -10.55 -9.98
N GLY A 101 -1.93 -10.81 -10.71
CA GLY A 101 -1.85 -11.60 -11.94
C GLY A 101 -1.22 -12.98 -11.67
N GLU A 102 -0.19 -13.33 -12.42
CA GLU A 102 0.54 -14.60 -12.28
C GLU A 102 1.68 -14.54 -11.24
N ARG A 103 2.00 -13.34 -10.74
CA ARG A 103 3.14 -13.11 -9.84
C ARG A 103 2.75 -13.37 -8.39
N HIS A 104 3.60 -14.09 -7.65
CA HIS A 104 3.39 -14.30 -6.23
C HIS A 104 3.99 -13.15 -5.42
N MET A 105 3.14 -12.45 -4.68
CA MET A 105 3.53 -11.34 -3.81
C MET A 105 3.55 -11.77 -2.34
N TYR A 106 4.64 -11.42 -1.67
CA TYR A 106 4.82 -11.61 -0.23
C TYR A 106 5.34 -10.33 0.40
N ILE A 107 4.64 -9.82 1.40
CA ILE A 107 4.98 -8.59 2.12
C ILE A 107 5.22 -8.96 3.58
N LYS A 108 6.27 -8.43 4.19
CA LYS A 108 6.55 -8.65 5.61
C LYS A 108 7.18 -7.42 6.25
N GLU A 109 6.98 -7.30 7.55
CA GLU A 109 7.83 -6.49 8.41
C GLU A 109 9.18 -7.18 8.61
N ASP A 110 10.26 -6.43 8.50
CA ASP A 110 11.61 -6.93 8.74
C ASP A 110 12.00 -6.86 10.24
N GLU A 111 13.29 -6.77 10.55
CA GLU A 111 13.79 -6.65 11.93
C GLU A 111 13.90 -5.21 12.41
N GLU A 112 14.02 -4.25 11.49
CA GLU A 112 14.12 -2.82 11.77
C GLU A 112 12.74 -2.17 11.86
N GLY A 113 11.69 -2.88 11.43
CA GLY A 113 10.31 -2.42 11.43
C GLY A 113 9.88 -1.83 10.09
N ASP A 114 10.68 -2.03 9.06
CA ASP A 114 10.42 -1.62 7.68
C ASP A 114 9.57 -2.65 6.93
N MET A 115 8.94 -2.22 5.84
CA MET A 115 8.10 -3.08 5.01
C MET A 115 8.87 -3.60 3.80
N ASP A 116 9.22 -4.90 3.84
CA ASP A 116 9.81 -5.60 2.71
C ASP A 116 8.73 -6.19 1.80
N VAL A 117 8.90 -6.02 0.49
CA VAL A 117 8.08 -6.66 -0.54
C VAL A 117 8.92 -7.60 -1.38
N PHE A 118 8.40 -8.81 -1.59
CA PHE A 118 8.98 -9.84 -2.45
C PHE A 118 8.00 -10.21 -3.57
N ILE A 119 8.52 -10.27 -4.78
CA ILE A 119 7.83 -10.79 -5.97
C ILE A 119 8.59 -12.01 -6.46
N ASP A 120 7.92 -13.15 -6.61
CA ASP A 120 8.52 -14.42 -7.05
C ASP A 120 9.82 -14.78 -6.30
N ARG A 121 9.80 -14.55 -4.97
CA ARG A 121 10.90 -14.79 -4.01
C ARG A 121 12.11 -13.85 -4.11
N ARG A 122 12.06 -12.83 -4.96
CA ARG A 122 13.07 -11.76 -5.02
C ARG A 122 12.58 -10.54 -4.26
N LYS A 123 13.45 -9.90 -3.48
CA LYS A 123 13.14 -8.64 -2.80
C LYS A 123 13.01 -7.57 -3.86
N ALA A 124 11.82 -7.01 -4.01
CA ALA A 124 11.45 -6.13 -5.11
C ALA A 124 11.14 -4.70 -4.64
N ALA A 125 10.80 -4.51 -3.36
CA ALA A 125 10.71 -3.18 -2.77
C ALA A 125 11.01 -3.19 -1.27
N VAL A 126 11.40 -2.03 -0.75
CA VAL A 126 11.50 -1.72 0.68
C VAL A 126 10.82 -0.39 0.90
N ILE A 127 10.01 -0.29 1.94
CA ILE A 127 9.50 0.98 2.44
C ILE A 127 10.05 1.21 3.84
N THR A 128 10.80 2.30 3.97
CA THR A 128 11.47 2.73 5.20
C THR A 128 10.88 4.05 5.67
N GLU A 129 10.54 4.12 6.96
CA GLU A 129 10.04 5.32 7.62
C GLU A 129 11.12 5.88 8.54
N TYR A 130 11.85 6.89 8.07
CA TYR A 130 12.83 7.59 8.90
C TYR A 130 12.17 8.57 9.88
N SER A 131 11.02 9.13 9.48
CA SER A 131 10.14 9.94 10.31
C SER A 131 8.72 9.95 9.70
N PRO A 132 7.69 10.44 10.43
CA PRO A 132 6.33 10.53 9.89
C PRO A 132 6.19 11.35 8.60
N GLU A 133 7.14 12.24 8.32
CA GLU A 133 7.20 13.08 7.11
C GLU A 133 8.20 12.56 6.06
N LYS A 134 9.06 11.61 6.44
CA LYS A 134 10.13 11.09 5.58
C LYS A 134 10.02 9.58 5.45
N ILE A 135 9.23 9.19 4.46
CA ILE A 135 9.03 7.80 4.06
C ILE A 135 9.61 7.62 2.67
N THR A 136 10.52 6.66 2.52
CA THR A 136 11.15 6.32 1.25
C THR A 136 10.70 4.95 0.77
N VAL A 137 10.39 4.85 -0.52
CA VAL A 137 10.06 3.59 -1.20
C VAL A 137 11.16 3.31 -2.21
N ALA A 138 11.96 2.29 -1.95
CA ALA A 138 13.00 1.85 -2.86
C ALA A 138 12.48 0.61 -3.60
N MET A 139 12.40 0.65 -4.93
CA MET A 139 11.73 -0.36 -5.75
C MET A 139 12.62 -0.82 -6.91
N ASP A 140 12.44 -2.07 -7.34
CA ASP A 140 13.12 -2.63 -8.51
C ASP A 140 12.78 -1.84 -9.79
N ASP A 141 13.76 -1.66 -10.68
CA ASP A 141 13.61 -0.89 -11.92
C ASP A 141 12.61 -1.54 -12.89
N GLU A 142 12.44 -2.87 -12.76
CA GLU A 142 11.46 -3.67 -13.52
C GLU A 142 10.00 -3.35 -13.16
N ILE A 143 9.74 -2.66 -12.04
CA ILE A 143 8.38 -2.28 -11.66
C ILE A 143 8.03 -0.93 -12.32
N GLU A 144 6.95 -0.95 -13.11
CA GLU A 144 6.41 0.21 -13.81
C GLU A 144 5.43 1.00 -12.92
N GLU A 145 5.55 2.33 -12.94
CA GLU A 145 4.76 3.27 -12.10
C GLU A 145 3.25 3.23 -12.38
N ASN A 146 2.86 2.93 -13.62
CA ASN A 146 1.47 2.76 -14.04
C ASN A 146 0.93 1.34 -13.76
N GLY A 147 1.78 0.44 -13.27
CA GLY A 147 1.48 -0.97 -13.06
C GLY A 147 0.78 -1.27 -11.72
N VAL A 148 0.02 -2.38 -11.70
CA VAL A 148 -0.71 -2.81 -10.50
C VAL A 148 0.22 -3.12 -9.33
N ILE A 149 1.39 -3.71 -9.60
CA ILE A 149 2.36 -4.05 -8.55
C ILE A 149 2.83 -2.79 -7.82
N PHE A 150 3.18 -1.73 -8.55
CA PHE A 150 3.58 -0.45 -7.99
C PHE A 150 2.52 0.08 -7.02
N ALA A 151 1.29 0.22 -7.52
CA ALA A 151 0.18 0.72 -6.73
C ALA A 151 -0.09 -0.11 -5.48
N VAL A 152 -0.03 -1.44 -5.58
CA VAL A 152 -0.23 -2.33 -4.44
C VAL A 152 0.88 -2.18 -3.41
N VAL A 153 2.15 -2.04 -3.82
CA VAL A 153 3.26 -1.80 -2.88
C VAL A 153 3.01 -0.52 -2.07
N ILE A 154 2.69 0.57 -2.77
CA ILE A 154 2.43 1.87 -2.16
C ILE A 154 1.24 1.81 -1.19
N LEU A 155 0.09 1.27 -1.64
CA LEU A 155 -1.13 1.23 -0.84
C LEU A 155 -1.04 0.26 0.34
N MET A 156 -0.24 -0.80 0.23
CA MET A 156 -0.02 -1.72 1.35
C MET A 156 0.75 -1.09 2.50
N PHE A 157 1.46 0.02 2.28
CA PHE A 157 2.06 0.79 3.39
C PHE A 157 0.99 1.34 4.34
N PHE A 158 -0.15 1.83 3.83
CA PHE A 158 -1.26 2.27 4.67
C PHE A 158 -1.83 1.12 5.51
N MET A 159 -1.92 -0.08 4.90
CA MET A 159 -2.36 -1.29 5.61
C MET A 159 -1.35 -1.74 6.68
N PHE A 160 -0.06 -1.53 6.40
CA PHE A 160 1.03 -1.81 7.34
C PHE A 160 1.00 -0.85 8.55
N LYS A 161 0.84 0.45 8.32
CA LYS A 161 0.66 1.45 9.40
C LYS A 161 -0.56 1.16 10.25
N LEU A 162 -1.68 0.80 9.62
CA LEU A 162 -2.88 0.34 10.32
C LEU A 162 -2.61 -0.88 11.21
N TYR A 163 -1.85 -1.86 10.72
CA TYR A 163 -1.47 -3.03 11.52
C TYR A 163 -0.67 -2.64 12.76
N LYS A 164 0.31 -1.75 12.61
CA LYS A 164 1.14 -1.25 13.72
C LYS A 164 0.36 -0.40 14.72
N ARG A 165 -0.88 0.00 14.41
CA ARG A 165 -1.71 0.94 15.19
C ARG A 165 -1.01 2.28 15.43
N GLU A 166 -0.17 2.68 14.47
CA GLU A 166 0.56 3.93 14.53
C GLU A 166 -0.30 5.02 13.87
N SER A 167 -0.69 6.03 14.66
CA SER A 167 -1.23 7.27 14.09
C SER A 167 -0.11 7.96 13.30
N TRP A 168 -0.40 8.34 12.07
CA TRP A 168 0.56 9.00 11.20
C TRP A 168 -0.14 10.10 10.42
N HIS A 169 0.57 11.21 10.26
CA HIS A 169 0.01 12.47 9.78
C HIS A 169 -0.65 12.33 8.41
N ILE A 170 -0.13 11.46 7.55
CA ILE A 170 -0.63 11.25 6.19
C ILE A 170 -2.05 10.67 6.18
N GLU A 171 -2.39 9.71 7.05
CA GLU A 171 -3.77 9.19 7.12
C GLU A 171 -4.75 10.20 7.75
N GLU A 172 -4.28 11.00 8.71
CA GLU A 172 -5.08 12.07 9.30
C GLU A 172 -5.38 13.17 8.28
N LEU A 173 -4.42 13.47 7.40
CA LEU A 173 -4.66 14.39 6.28
C LEU A 173 -5.72 13.85 5.34
N LEU A 174 -5.73 12.55 5.04
CA LEU A 174 -6.76 11.93 4.20
C LEU A 174 -8.13 11.73 4.90
N SER A 175 -8.29 12.15 6.15
CA SER A 175 -9.53 12.00 6.95
C SER A 175 -10.31 13.30 7.05
#